data_AF-A0A3N2FWJ7-F1
#
_entry.id   AF-A0A3N2FWJ7-F1
#
_cell.length_a   1.000
_cell.length_b   1.000
_cell.length_c   1.000
_cell.angle_alpha   90.00
_cell.angle_beta   90.00
_cell.angle_gamma   90.00
#
_symmetry.space_group_name_H-M   'P 1'
#
loop_
_entity.id
_entity.type
_entity.pdbx_description
1 polymer ?
#
loop_
_entity_poly.entity_id
_entity_poly.type
_entity_poly.pdbx_seq_one_letter_code
_entity_poly.pdbx_strand_id
1 'polypeptide(L)'
;MIDSSPRLIEVVREGWELDCCGAPFAVGDQVAWSLLGYPARAGRPEQYGEEHHDTSPNARPVAGTVRGIVGETVLGSIPAIGEGGVLVPDPSRRRLQRLASWDRSTGGATLRVALEIDADAELPPPWEPPESTPDTRTADPEVVAALHALLVRLHNAWRGRIGIRSADRGRKASIVPATAGAGSLHWALGPEHLVVNLGYDRVILPGDLEGVARLEVIADEVARGVARQDPPITSQGVLLMPARRRRVPTSAW
;
A
#
# COMPACT_ATOMS: atom_id res chain seq x y z
N MET A 1 -34.55 20.94 26.82
CA MET A 1 -33.43 20.16 27.37
C MET A 1 -32.60 19.70 26.20
N ILE A 2 -31.39 20.23 26.06
CA ILE A 2 -30.43 19.69 25.10
C ILE A 2 -29.97 18.36 25.68
N ASP A 3 -29.99 17.30 24.89
CA ASP A 3 -29.51 15.99 25.28
C ASP A 3 -27.99 16.10 25.51
N SER A 4 -27.59 16.18 26.78
CA SER A 4 -26.18 16.27 27.22
C SER A 4 -25.54 14.89 27.39
N SER A 5 -26.13 13.85 26.79
CA SER A 5 -25.58 12.50 26.88
C SER A 5 -24.25 12.42 26.14
N PRO A 6 -23.20 11.83 26.75
CA PRO A 6 -21.93 11.64 26.08
C PRO A 6 -22.13 10.83 24.80
N ARG A 7 -21.31 11.12 23.79
CA ARG A 7 -21.39 10.45 22.48
C ARG A 7 -20.15 9.62 22.24
N LEU A 8 -20.34 8.53 21.49
CA LEU A 8 -19.27 7.60 21.13
C LEU A 8 -18.86 7.82 19.67
N ILE A 9 -17.57 8.02 19.43
CA ILE A 9 -17.00 8.13 18.08
C ILE A 9 -15.96 7.02 17.84
N GLU A 10 -15.79 6.61 16.58
CA GLU A 10 -14.67 5.75 16.17
C GLU A 10 -13.49 6.63 15.73
N VAL A 11 -12.36 6.45 16.41
CA VAL A 11 -11.07 7.07 16.07
C VAL A 11 -10.14 5.99 15.51
N VAL A 12 -9.67 6.18 14.29
CA VAL A 12 -8.66 5.35 13.64
C VAL A 12 -7.27 5.90 13.98
N ARG A 13 -6.37 5.02 14.44
CA ARG A 13 -4.96 5.34 14.66
C ARG A 13 -4.09 4.44 13.80
N GLU A 14 -3.25 5.03 12.97
CA GLU A 14 -2.46 4.26 12.01
C GLU A 14 -1.28 3.57 12.69
N GLY A 15 -1.03 2.31 12.31
CA GLY A 15 0.00 1.48 12.95
C GLY A 15 1.40 2.10 12.88
N TRP A 16 1.73 2.83 11.81
CA TRP A 16 3.05 3.45 11.66
C TRP A 16 3.26 4.65 12.60
N GLU A 17 2.22 5.44 12.87
CA GLU A 17 2.28 6.55 13.83
C GLU A 17 2.44 6.03 15.25
N LEU A 18 1.69 4.98 15.56
CA LEU A 18 1.77 4.26 16.81
C LEU A 18 3.18 3.70 17.07
N ASP A 19 3.79 3.08 16.06
CA ASP A 19 5.15 2.53 16.15
C ASP A 19 6.23 3.62 16.24
N CYS A 20 6.03 4.78 15.60
CA CYS A 20 6.97 5.89 15.58
C CYS A 20 6.98 6.67 16.91
N CYS A 21 5.81 7.12 17.35
CA CYS A 21 5.67 8.13 18.40
C CYS A 21 4.47 7.89 19.33
N GLY A 22 3.62 6.91 19.05
CA GLY A 22 2.44 6.61 19.86
C GLY A 22 2.73 6.43 21.36
N ALA A 23 1.86 7.04 22.18
CA ALA A 23 1.81 6.87 23.62
C ALA A 23 0.87 5.69 24.00
N PRO A 24 1.27 4.81 24.94
CA PRO A 24 0.41 3.73 25.42
C PRO A 24 -0.90 4.23 26.02
N PHE A 25 -1.97 3.44 25.90
CA PHE A 25 -3.28 3.74 26.50
C PHE A 25 -4.10 2.46 26.69
N ALA A 26 -5.10 2.51 27.56
CA ALA A 26 -5.98 1.42 27.91
C ALA A 26 -7.46 1.82 27.84
N VAL A 27 -8.33 0.80 27.77
CA VAL A 27 -9.77 1.00 27.99
C VAL A 27 -9.98 1.54 29.41
N GLY A 28 -10.69 2.66 29.50
CA GLY A 28 -10.92 3.42 30.72
C GLY A 28 -10.05 4.67 30.85
N ASP A 29 -8.98 4.79 30.06
CA ASP A 29 -8.09 5.95 30.13
C ASP A 29 -8.76 7.21 29.57
N GLN A 30 -8.43 8.34 30.18
CA GLN A 30 -8.66 9.67 29.63
C GLN A 30 -7.53 10.02 28.68
N VAL A 31 -7.88 10.41 27.46
CA VAL A 31 -6.93 10.78 26.42
C VAL A 31 -7.31 12.11 25.81
N ALA A 32 -6.33 12.83 25.28
CA ALA A 32 -6.52 14.02 24.45
C ALA A 32 -5.75 13.82 23.15
N TRP A 33 -6.48 13.80 22.03
CA TRP A 33 -5.93 13.53 20.70
C TRP A 33 -6.27 14.64 19.73
N SER A 34 -5.37 14.94 18.80
CA SER A 34 -5.68 15.82 17.67
C SER A 34 -6.38 14.98 16.61
N LEU A 35 -7.64 15.29 16.31
CA LEU A 35 -8.46 14.49 15.39
C LEU A 35 -8.67 15.21 14.06
N LEU A 36 -8.70 14.45 12.97
CA LEU A 36 -9.18 14.84 11.65
C LEU A 36 -10.50 14.14 11.35
N GLY A 37 -11.49 14.86 10.83
CA GLY A 37 -12.74 14.27 10.35
C GLY A 37 -12.63 13.83 8.90
N TYR A 38 -13.13 12.64 8.57
CA TYR A 38 -13.28 12.15 7.19
C TYR A 38 -14.77 11.99 6.87
N PRO A 39 -15.24 12.48 5.70
CA PRO A 39 -16.65 12.44 5.39
C PRO A 39 -17.16 11.00 5.26
N ALA A 40 -18.44 10.82 5.61
CA ALA A 40 -19.15 9.58 5.33
C ALA A 40 -19.14 9.28 3.82
N ARG A 41 -18.92 8.02 3.45
CA ARG A 41 -18.96 7.53 2.06
C ARG A 41 -19.96 6.40 1.94
N ALA A 42 -20.35 6.04 0.71
CA ALA A 42 -21.26 4.92 0.48
C ALA A 42 -20.76 3.64 1.19
N GLY A 43 -21.48 3.20 2.22
CA GLY A 43 -21.11 2.03 3.03
C GLY A 43 -20.06 2.27 4.13
N ARG A 44 -19.67 3.52 4.41
CA ARG A 44 -18.75 3.89 5.50
C ARG A 44 -19.27 5.12 6.25
N PRO A 45 -19.51 5.04 7.58
CA PRO A 45 -19.90 6.20 8.37
C PRO A 45 -18.78 7.25 8.38
N GLU A 46 -19.09 8.45 8.90
CA GLU A 46 -18.07 9.44 9.24
C GLU A 46 -17.03 8.80 10.19
N GLN A 47 -15.76 9.10 9.95
CA GLN A 47 -14.65 8.54 10.72
C GLN A 47 -13.73 9.65 11.16
N TYR A 48 -13.07 9.45 12.30
CA TYR A 48 -12.04 10.35 12.77
C TYR A 48 -10.69 9.65 12.72
N GLY A 49 -9.67 10.28 12.17
CA GLY A 49 -8.29 9.85 12.29
C GLY A 49 -7.61 10.63 13.39
N GLU A 50 -6.74 10.00 14.17
CA GLU A 50 -5.80 10.76 14.98
C GLU A 50 -4.67 11.28 14.07
N GLU A 51 -4.33 12.56 14.24
CA GLU A 51 -3.21 13.23 13.57
C GLU A 51 -2.13 13.47 14.61
N HIS A 52 -1.07 12.66 14.58
CA HIS A 52 -0.06 12.70 15.64
C HIS A 52 1.05 13.74 15.40
N HIS A 53 1.12 14.33 14.20
CA HIS A 53 2.26 15.12 13.75
C HIS A 53 1.97 16.63 13.67
N ASP A 54 0.77 17.07 14.09
CA ASP A 54 0.30 18.46 14.01
C ASP A 54 0.48 19.08 12.61
N THR A 55 0.42 18.24 11.56
CA THR A 55 0.69 18.69 10.19
C THR A 55 -0.55 19.22 9.48
N SER A 56 -1.73 18.88 9.98
CA SER A 56 -2.99 19.29 9.37
C SER A 56 -3.63 20.46 10.10
N PRO A 57 -3.85 21.61 9.45
CA PRO A 57 -4.52 22.76 10.07
C PRO A 57 -6.01 22.51 10.38
N ASN A 58 -6.56 21.40 9.87
CA ASN A 58 -7.95 21.00 10.13
C ASN A 58 -8.09 20.08 11.33
N ALA A 59 -6.98 19.66 11.95
CA ALA A 59 -7.04 18.84 13.13
C ALA A 59 -7.53 19.65 14.34
N ARG A 60 -8.29 19.02 15.22
CA ARG A 60 -8.80 19.64 16.46
C ARG A 60 -8.48 18.77 17.67
N PRO A 61 -8.03 19.34 18.79
CA PRO A 61 -7.84 18.58 20.02
C PRO A 61 -9.20 18.16 20.59
N VAL A 62 -9.34 16.87 20.87
CA VAL A 62 -10.54 16.26 21.42
C VAL A 62 -10.13 15.38 22.60
N ALA A 63 -10.74 15.63 23.76
CA ALA A 63 -10.54 14.81 24.94
C ALA A 63 -11.70 13.82 25.11
N GLY A 64 -11.42 12.64 25.65
CA GLY A 64 -12.43 11.64 25.92
C GLY A 64 -11.93 10.42 26.67
N THR A 65 -12.86 9.53 27.00
CA THR A 65 -12.59 8.25 27.64
C THR A 65 -12.53 7.14 26.60
N VAL A 66 -11.48 6.34 26.62
CA VAL A 66 -11.38 5.14 25.78
C VAL A 66 -12.37 4.10 26.28
N ARG A 67 -13.37 3.72 25.46
CA ARG A 67 -14.36 2.70 25.81
C ARG A 67 -14.13 1.34 25.15
N GLY A 68 -13.32 1.29 24.10
CA GLY A 68 -12.98 0.04 23.45
C GLY A 68 -11.85 0.20 22.45
N ILE A 69 -11.04 -0.85 22.29
CA ILE A 69 -9.93 -0.89 21.35
C ILE A 69 -10.06 -2.15 20.50
N VAL A 70 -10.04 -1.97 19.19
CA VAL A 70 -9.95 -3.08 18.22
C VAL A 70 -8.66 -2.90 17.43
N GLY A 71 -7.73 -3.82 17.57
CA GLY A 71 -6.55 -3.91 16.72
C GLY A 71 -6.86 -4.64 15.42
N GLU A 72 -6.46 -4.04 14.31
CA GLU A 72 -6.50 -4.63 12.97
C GLU A 72 -5.07 -4.96 12.54
N THR A 73 -4.73 -6.25 12.53
CA THR A 73 -3.43 -6.74 12.05
C THR A 73 -3.60 -7.36 10.67
N VAL A 74 -2.82 -6.89 9.71
CA VAL A 74 -2.71 -7.55 8.41
C VAL A 74 -1.73 -8.72 8.54
N LEU A 75 -2.19 -9.94 8.23
CA LEU A 75 -1.44 -11.18 8.37
C LEU A 75 -0.86 -11.62 7.04
N GLY A 76 0.45 -11.88 7.06
CA GLY A 76 1.17 -12.34 5.88
C GLY A 76 1.42 -11.23 4.88
N SER A 77 1.98 -11.62 3.75
CA SER A 77 2.37 -10.69 2.70
C SER A 77 2.17 -11.34 1.35
N ILE A 78 1.83 -10.52 0.35
CA ILE A 78 1.72 -10.92 -1.03
C ILE A 78 2.80 -10.19 -1.85
N PRO A 79 3.29 -10.78 -2.95
CA PRO A 79 4.18 -10.06 -3.84
C PRO A 79 3.49 -8.82 -4.41
N ALA A 80 4.18 -7.69 -4.37
CA ALA A 80 3.78 -6.45 -5.00
C ALA A 80 3.64 -6.65 -6.51
N ILE A 81 2.56 -6.14 -7.09
CA ILE A 81 2.37 -6.20 -8.54
C ILE A 81 3.25 -5.13 -9.19
N GLY A 82 4.13 -5.54 -10.10
CA GLY A 82 5.03 -4.63 -10.82
C GLY A 82 6.41 -4.47 -10.19
N GLU A 83 6.61 -4.95 -8.97
CA GLU A 83 7.87 -4.82 -8.24
C GLU A 83 8.45 -6.20 -7.88
N GLY A 84 9.53 -6.58 -8.57
CA GLY A 84 10.20 -7.87 -8.34
C GLY A 84 10.77 -7.98 -6.93
N GLY A 85 10.42 -9.06 -6.23
CA GLY A 85 10.94 -9.39 -4.89
C GLY A 85 10.43 -8.52 -3.74
N VAL A 86 9.51 -7.58 -4.00
CA VAL A 86 8.88 -6.76 -2.96
C VAL A 86 7.62 -7.46 -2.46
N LEU A 87 7.49 -7.57 -1.14
CA LEU A 87 6.30 -8.08 -0.48
C LEU A 87 5.55 -6.90 0.16
N VAL A 88 4.23 -6.86 -0.03
CA VAL A 88 3.33 -5.91 0.62
C VAL A 88 2.39 -6.66 1.56
N PRO A 89 1.88 -6.02 2.63
CA PRO A 89 0.86 -6.63 3.49
C PRO A 89 -0.32 -7.15 2.65
N ASP A 90 -0.84 -8.33 2.98
CA ASP A 90 -1.99 -8.92 2.27
C ASP A 90 -3.31 -8.43 2.86
N PRO A 91 -3.98 -7.42 2.27
CA PRO A 91 -5.19 -6.86 2.85
C PRO A 91 -6.36 -7.86 2.88
N SER A 92 -6.27 -9.02 2.20
CA SER A 92 -7.31 -10.05 2.28
C SER A 92 -7.25 -10.87 3.57
N ARG A 93 -6.12 -10.85 4.27
CA ARG A 93 -5.87 -11.61 5.49
C ARG A 93 -5.77 -10.66 6.67
N ARG A 94 -6.92 -10.25 7.20
CA ARG A 94 -6.99 -9.37 8.36
C ARG A 94 -7.41 -10.15 9.59
N ARG A 95 -6.75 -9.89 10.71
CA ARG A 95 -7.20 -10.35 12.03
C ARG A 95 -7.65 -9.13 12.82
N LEU A 96 -8.90 -9.16 13.26
CA LEU A 96 -9.44 -8.20 14.21
C LEU A 96 -9.34 -8.79 15.61
N GLN A 97 -8.83 -8.02 16.55
CA GLN A 97 -8.68 -8.44 17.94
C GLN A 97 -9.14 -7.32 18.87
N ARG A 98 -10.00 -7.63 19.83
CA ARG A 98 -10.31 -6.72 20.92
C ARG A 98 -9.14 -6.66 21.88
N LEU A 99 -8.76 -5.46 22.28
CA LEU A 99 -7.65 -5.20 23.19
C LEU A 99 -8.17 -4.47 24.43
N ALA A 100 -7.60 -4.81 25.59
CA ALA A 100 -7.82 -4.05 26.82
C ALA A 100 -6.90 -2.82 26.90
N SER A 101 -5.74 -2.90 26.26
CA SER A 101 -4.76 -1.83 26.18
C SER A 101 -3.89 -1.97 24.93
N TRP A 102 -3.20 -0.89 24.58
CA TRP A 102 -2.17 -0.87 23.55
C TRP A 102 -0.87 -0.29 24.11
N ASP A 103 0.24 -0.91 23.72
CA ASP A 103 1.58 -0.38 23.87
C ASP A 103 2.42 -0.73 22.63
N ARG A 104 3.65 -0.20 22.57
CA ARG A 104 4.57 -0.47 21.44
C ARG A 104 4.97 -1.93 21.28
N SER A 105 4.85 -2.76 22.33
CA SER A 105 5.14 -4.20 22.24
C SER A 105 4.07 -4.96 21.46
N THR A 106 2.88 -4.36 21.35
CA THR A 106 1.73 -4.94 20.64
C THR A 106 1.90 -4.83 19.11
N GLY A 107 2.65 -3.83 18.63
CA GLY A 107 3.21 -3.66 17.28
C GLY A 107 2.24 -3.59 16.09
N GLY A 108 2.44 -2.62 15.18
CA GLY A 108 2.03 -2.67 13.77
C GLY A 108 0.54 -2.86 13.43
N ALA A 109 -0.37 -2.82 14.40
CA ALA A 109 -1.81 -2.88 14.16
C ALA A 109 -2.37 -1.46 14.00
N THR A 110 -3.14 -1.22 12.94
CA THR A 110 -4.04 -0.06 12.90
C THR A 110 -5.09 -0.28 13.98
N LEU A 111 -5.34 0.73 14.83
CA LEU A 111 -6.32 0.64 15.90
C LEU A 111 -7.60 1.36 15.51
N ARG A 112 -8.74 0.78 15.86
CA ARG A 112 -10.02 1.45 15.93
C ARG A 112 -10.40 1.61 17.39
N VAL A 113 -10.49 2.84 17.84
CA VAL A 113 -10.77 3.18 19.22
C VAL A 113 -12.16 3.78 19.31
N ALA A 114 -13.00 3.22 20.18
CA ALA A 114 -14.25 3.84 20.56
C ALA A 114 -13.96 4.87 21.65
N LEU A 115 -14.04 6.15 21.31
CA LEU A 115 -13.78 7.27 22.21
C LEU A 115 -15.12 7.90 22.62
N GLU A 116 -15.38 7.90 23.92
CA GLU A 116 -16.52 8.59 24.51
C GLU A 116 -16.13 10.02 24.84
N ILE A 117 -16.86 10.97 24.29
CA ILE A 117 -16.60 12.41 24.41
C ILE A 117 -17.84 13.13 24.90
N ASP A 118 -17.65 14.33 25.44
CA ASP A 118 -18.75 15.18 25.85
C ASP A 118 -19.66 15.50 24.66
N ALA A 119 -20.95 15.65 24.94
CA ALA A 119 -21.99 15.89 23.93
C ALA A 119 -21.73 17.17 23.13
N ASP A 120 -21.15 18.17 23.79
CA ASP A 120 -20.84 19.50 23.28
C ASP A 120 -19.39 19.65 22.82
N ALA A 121 -18.58 18.58 22.85
CA ALA A 121 -17.22 18.62 22.34
C ALA A 121 -17.19 19.10 20.88
N GLU A 122 -16.28 19.99 20.54
CA GLU A 122 -16.13 20.43 19.15
C GLU A 122 -15.32 19.38 18.38
N LEU A 123 -15.91 18.81 17.32
CA LEU A 123 -15.22 17.87 16.44
C LEU A 123 -14.64 18.60 15.23
N PRO A 124 -13.51 18.11 14.67
CA PRO A 124 -13.01 18.62 13.41
C PRO A 124 -14.08 18.49 12.33
N PRO A 125 -14.26 19.50 11.46
CA PRO A 125 -15.15 19.34 10.32
C PRO A 125 -14.63 18.22 9.40
N PRO A 126 -15.50 17.57 8.62
CA PRO A 126 -15.07 16.64 7.59
C PRO A 126 -14.09 17.33 6.64
N TRP A 127 -12.87 16.83 6.64
CA TRP A 127 -11.81 17.25 5.75
C TRP A 127 -11.57 16.14 4.75
N GLU A 128 -11.79 16.44 3.48
CA GLU A 128 -11.22 15.62 2.43
C GLU A 128 -9.77 16.05 2.29
N PRO A 129 -8.79 15.12 2.40
CA PRO A 129 -7.48 15.43 1.90
C PRO A 129 -7.65 15.93 0.47
N PRO A 130 -7.00 17.05 0.08
CA PRO A 130 -6.92 17.36 -1.34
C PRO A 130 -6.44 16.08 -1.98
N GLU A 131 -7.09 15.61 -3.06
CA GLU A 131 -6.69 14.41 -3.79
C GLU A 131 -5.17 14.43 -3.80
N SER A 132 -4.55 13.54 -3.02
CA SER A 132 -3.10 13.59 -2.81
C SER A 132 -2.56 13.49 -4.19
N THR A 133 -2.10 14.61 -4.78
CA THR A 133 -2.02 14.74 -6.23
C THR A 133 -1.22 13.55 -6.69
N PRO A 134 -1.88 12.50 -7.23
CA PRO A 134 -1.14 11.42 -7.82
C PRO A 134 -0.33 12.15 -8.89
N ASP A 135 0.97 11.90 -9.06
CA ASP A 135 1.83 12.61 -10.03
C ASP A 135 0.96 12.95 -11.24
N THR A 136 0.55 14.21 -11.36
CA THR A 136 -0.66 14.54 -12.13
C THR A 136 -0.41 14.46 -13.63
N ARG A 137 0.77 13.98 -14.00
CA ARG A 137 1.00 13.33 -15.27
C ARG A 137 0.32 11.97 -15.25
N THR A 138 -1.00 12.00 -15.38
CA THR A 138 -1.78 10.85 -15.83
C THR A 138 -1.08 10.26 -17.04
N ALA A 139 -0.65 9.01 -16.91
CA ALA A 139 -0.06 8.29 -18.04
C ALA A 139 -1.02 8.37 -19.23
N ASP A 140 -0.44 8.54 -20.42
CA ASP A 140 -1.21 8.65 -21.65
C ASP A 140 -2.23 7.49 -21.75
N PRO A 141 -3.54 7.78 -21.89
CA PRO A 141 -4.58 6.76 -21.99
C PRO A 141 -4.31 5.74 -23.11
N GLU A 142 -3.67 6.14 -24.21
CA GLU A 142 -3.32 5.23 -25.30
C GLU A 142 -2.25 4.23 -24.87
N VAL A 143 -1.25 4.67 -24.11
CA VAL A 143 -0.21 3.81 -23.55
C VAL A 143 -0.82 2.82 -22.55
N VAL A 144 -1.73 3.28 -21.69
CA VAL A 144 -2.44 2.41 -20.74
C VAL A 144 -3.29 1.38 -21.49
N ALA A 145 -4.01 1.78 -22.55
CA ALA A 145 -4.79 0.86 -23.38
C ALA A 145 -3.89 -0.16 -24.10
N ALA A 146 -2.72 0.26 -24.59
CA ALA A 146 -1.75 -0.62 -25.24
C ALA A 146 -1.17 -1.66 -24.27
N LEU A 147 -0.83 -1.26 -23.04
CA LEU A 147 -0.40 -2.18 -21.97
C LEU A 147 -1.49 -3.20 -21.61
N HIS A 148 -2.74 -2.75 -21.51
CA HIS A 148 -3.88 -3.65 -21.28
C HIS A 148 -4.00 -4.67 -22.42
N ALA A 149 -3.96 -4.19 -23.67
CA ALA A 149 -4.05 -5.04 -24.85
C ALA A 149 -2.89 -6.05 -24.92
N LEU A 150 -1.67 -5.64 -24.54
CA LEU A 150 -0.52 -6.53 -24.44
C LEU A 150 -0.78 -7.67 -23.43
N LEU A 151 -1.29 -7.36 -22.25
CA LEU A 151 -1.64 -8.38 -21.25
C LEU A 151 -2.68 -9.38 -21.77
N VAL A 152 -3.69 -8.90 -22.49
CA VAL A 152 -4.71 -9.74 -23.12
C VAL A 152 -4.09 -10.66 -24.18
N ARG A 153 -3.20 -10.13 -25.03
CA ARG A 153 -2.46 -10.93 -26.03
C ARG A 153 -1.62 -12.01 -25.38
N LEU A 154 -0.83 -11.66 -24.36
CA LEU A 154 0.03 -12.59 -23.63
C LEU A 154 -0.78 -13.69 -22.93
N HIS A 155 -1.88 -13.33 -22.28
CA HIS A 155 -2.78 -14.31 -21.66
C HIS A 155 -3.33 -15.31 -22.68
N ASN A 156 -3.75 -14.83 -23.85
CA ASN A 156 -4.32 -15.69 -24.88
C ASN A 156 -3.27 -16.58 -25.55
N ALA A 157 -2.07 -16.04 -25.83
CA ALA A 157 -0.99 -16.78 -26.48
C ALA A 157 -0.33 -17.82 -25.55
N TRP A 158 -0.18 -17.48 -24.26
CA TRP A 158 0.62 -18.25 -23.30
C TRP A 158 -0.19 -18.81 -22.13
N ARG A 159 -1.51 -18.95 -22.30
CA ARG A 159 -2.43 -19.47 -21.27
C ARG A 159 -1.90 -20.77 -20.65
N GLY A 160 -1.83 -20.81 -19.33
CA GLY A 160 -1.37 -21.98 -18.57
C GLY A 160 0.14 -22.20 -18.55
N ARG A 161 0.92 -21.41 -19.29
CA ARG A 161 2.40 -21.43 -19.27
C ARG A 161 3.00 -20.26 -18.50
N ILE A 162 2.23 -19.18 -18.33
CA ILE A 162 2.60 -18.03 -17.49
C ILE A 162 1.45 -17.70 -16.54
N GLY A 163 1.80 -17.24 -15.34
CA GLY A 163 0.90 -16.53 -14.44
C GLY A 163 1.02 -15.02 -14.66
N ILE A 164 -0.12 -14.34 -14.80
CA ILE A 164 -0.17 -12.88 -14.95
C ILE A 164 -0.90 -12.29 -13.74
N ARG A 165 -0.28 -11.29 -13.10
CA ARG A 165 -0.93 -10.42 -12.10
C ARG A 165 -0.82 -8.99 -12.60
N SER A 166 -1.91 -8.22 -12.52
CA SER A 166 -1.96 -6.86 -13.05
C SER A 166 -2.80 -5.96 -12.16
N ALA A 167 -2.43 -4.68 -12.08
CA ALA A 167 -3.18 -3.62 -11.41
C ALA A 167 -3.31 -2.41 -12.35
N ASP A 168 -4.28 -1.55 -12.07
CA ASP A 168 -4.48 -0.26 -12.77
C ASP A 168 -4.49 -0.40 -14.29
N ARG A 169 -5.29 -1.37 -14.78
CA ARG A 169 -5.44 -1.71 -16.20
C ARG A 169 -4.13 -2.10 -16.91
N GLY A 170 -3.09 -2.52 -16.18
CA GLY A 170 -1.81 -2.94 -16.77
C GLY A 170 -0.68 -1.95 -16.61
N ARG A 171 -0.91 -0.80 -15.95
CA ARG A 171 0.16 0.12 -15.56
C ARG A 171 1.18 -0.55 -14.65
N LYS A 172 0.75 -1.49 -13.81
CA LYS A 172 1.62 -2.38 -13.05
C LYS A 172 1.28 -3.83 -13.41
N ALA A 173 2.28 -4.64 -13.73
CA ALA A 173 2.04 -6.07 -13.92
C ALA A 173 3.25 -6.95 -13.59
N SER A 174 2.98 -8.23 -13.42
CA SER A 174 3.96 -9.26 -13.16
C SER A 174 3.61 -10.52 -13.93
N ILE A 175 4.60 -11.02 -14.67
CA ILE A 175 4.55 -12.26 -15.45
C ILE A 175 5.52 -13.23 -14.81
N VAL A 176 4.98 -14.38 -14.40
CA VAL A 176 5.74 -15.45 -13.78
C VAL A 176 5.61 -16.70 -14.66
N PRO A 177 6.67 -17.11 -15.36
CA PRO A 177 6.64 -18.35 -16.13
C PRO A 177 6.43 -19.59 -15.24
N ALA A 178 5.73 -20.60 -15.74
CA ALA A 178 5.56 -21.89 -15.06
C ALA A 178 6.82 -22.76 -15.12
N THR A 179 7.72 -22.47 -16.07
CA THR A 179 8.98 -23.20 -16.25
C THR A 179 9.94 -22.88 -15.10
N ALA A 180 10.39 -23.91 -14.38
CA ALA A 180 11.34 -23.77 -13.30
C ALA A 180 12.65 -23.11 -13.79
N GLY A 181 13.15 -22.11 -13.06
CA GLY A 181 14.38 -21.38 -13.39
C GLY A 181 14.25 -20.29 -14.46
N ALA A 182 13.07 -20.13 -15.07
CA ALA A 182 12.81 -18.99 -15.95
C ALA A 182 12.63 -17.70 -15.15
N GLY A 183 13.17 -16.59 -15.66
CA GLY A 183 13.07 -15.31 -14.98
C GLY A 183 11.65 -14.74 -14.96
N SER A 184 11.25 -14.13 -13.85
CA SER A 184 10.02 -13.34 -13.79
C SER A 184 10.22 -11.95 -14.34
N LEU A 185 9.17 -11.41 -14.95
CA LEU A 185 9.11 -10.07 -15.51
C LEU A 185 8.12 -9.24 -14.71
N HIS A 186 8.52 -8.04 -14.30
CA HIS A 186 7.66 -7.11 -13.58
C HIS A 186 7.80 -5.72 -14.19
N TRP A 187 6.73 -4.95 -14.24
CA TRP A 187 6.84 -3.54 -14.64
C TRP A 187 5.89 -2.62 -13.92
N ALA A 188 6.26 -1.33 -13.92
CA ALA A 188 5.44 -0.22 -13.46
C ALA A 188 5.60 0.99 -14.41
N LEU A 189 4.49 1.55 -14.87
CA LEU A 189 4.44 2.77 -15.67
C LEU A 189 4.38 4.01 -14.76
N GLY A 190 5.47 4.77 -14.75
CA GLY A 190 5.50 6.12 -14.22
C GLY A 190 5.11 7.18 -15.27
N PRO A 191 5.22 8.47 -14.94
CA PRO A 191 4.88 9.57 -15.84
C PRO A 191 5.63 9.59 -17.18
N GLU A 192 6.94 9.32 -17.14
CA GLU A 192 7.84 9.47 -18.31
C GLU A 192 8.48 8.14 -18.72
N HIS A 193 8.41 7.14 -17.85
CA HIS A 193 9.17 5.90 -18.01
C HIS A 193 8.36 4.68 -17.61
N LEU A 194 8.60 3.60 -18.34
CA LEU A 194 8.18 2.26 -18.00
C LEU A 194 9.38 1.53 -17.37
N VAL A 195 9.30 1.28 -16.06
CA VAL A 195 10.33 0.54 -15.33
C VAL A 195 10.05 -0.94 -15.46
N VAL A 196 11.00 -1.69 -16.00
CA VAL A 196 10.91 -3.13 -16.24
C VAL A 196 11.98 -3.85 -15.41
N ASN A 197 11.59 -4.86 -14.65
CA ASN A 197 12.47 -5.69 -13.85
C ASN A 197 12.44 -7.13 -14.37
N LEU A 198 13.61 -7.67 -14.69
CA LEU A 198 13.84 -9.02 -15.20
C LEU A 198 14.72 -9.77 -14.20
N GLY A 199 14.12 -10.46 -13.23
CA GLY A 199 14.89 -10.99 -12.10
C GLY A 199 15.65 -9.91 -11.34
N TYR A 200 16.98 -9.89 -11.46
CA TYR A 200 17.86 -8.90 -10.82
C TYR A 200 18.16 -7.68 -11.69
N ASP A 201 17.86 -7.74 -12.99
CA ASP A 201 18.14 -6.66 -13.92
C ASP A 201 16.97 -5.68 -13.97
N ARG A 202 17.31 -4.39 -14.08
CA ARG A 202 16.34 -3.31 -14.25
C ARG A 202 16.60 -2.60 -15.56
N VAL A 203 15.58 -2.57 -16.41
CA VAL A 203 15.56 -1.84 -17.68
C VAL A 203 14.57 -0.68 -17.54
N ILE A 204 14.97 0.50 -18.00
CA ILE A 204 14.10 1.69 -18.04
C ILE A 204 13.78 1.94 -19.51
N LEU A 205 12.50 1.82 -19.85
CA LEU A 205 11.97 2.09 -21.18
C LEU A 205 11.25 3.45 -21.18
N PRO A 206 11.09 4.10 -22.36
CA PRO A 206 10.19 5.24 -22.49
C PRO A 206 8.78 4.92 -22.00
N GLY A 207 8.08 5.89 -21.43
CA GLY A 207 6.69 5.77 -20.98
C GLY A 207 5.66 5.94 -22.09
N ASP A 208 6.01 5.60 -23.33
CA ASP A 208 5.22 5.79 -24.54
C ASP A 208 4.95 4.47 -25.27
N LEU A 209 4.34 4.53 -26.46
CA LEU A 209 4.01 3.36 -27.28
C LEU A 209 5.25 2.60 -27.77
N GLU A 210 6.40 3.27 -27.96
CA GLU A 210 7.65 2.60 -28.31
C GLU A 210 8.15 1.76 -27.13
N GLY A 211 8.07 2.31 -25.92
CA GLY A 211 8.33 1.58 -24.69
C GLY A 211 7.46 0.32 -24.55
N VAL A 212 6.16 0.42 -24.86
CA VAL A 212 5.25 -0.73 -24.86
C VAL A 212 5.64 -1.78 -25.89
N ALA A 213 6.01 -1.38 -27.11
CA ALA A 213 6.46 -2.31 -28.14
C ALA A 213 7.74 -3.06 -27.73
N ARG A 214 8.69 -2.37 -27.09
CA ARG A 214 9.91 -3.01 -26.53
C ARG A 214 9.57 -3.96 -25.39
N LEU A 215 8.63 -3.59 -24.51
CA LEU A 215 8.14 -4.47 -23.45
C LEU A 215 7.51 -5.74 -24.01
N GLU A 216 6.74 -5.66 -25.10
CA GLU A 216 6.12 -6.82 -25.74
C GLU A 216 7.15 -7.87 -26.17
N VAL A 217 8.25 -7.44 -26.79
CA VAL A 217 9.35 -8.33 -27.17
C VAL A 217 9.93 -9.04 -25.95
N ILE A 218 10.26 -8.27 -24.91
CA ILE A 218 10.82 -8.81 -23.65
C ILE A 218 9.84 -9.80 -23.00
N ALA A 219 8.55 -9.45 -22.94
CA ALA A 219 7.52 -10.28 -22.33
C ALA A 219 7.34 -11.61 -23.06
N ASP A 220 7.43 -11.60 -24.39
CA ASP A 220 7.32 -12.79 -25.22
C ASP A 220 8.55 -13.71 -25.09
N GLU A 221 9.75 -13.14 -24.96
CA GLU A 221 10.98 -13.90 -24.64
C GLU A 221 10.91 -14.58 -23.26
N VAL A 222 10.41 -13.84 -22.26
CA VAL A 222 10.18 -14.38 -20.91
C VAL A 222 9.12 -15.47 -20.93
N ALA A 223 8.02 -15.28 -21.66
CA ALA A 223 6.95 -16.26 -21.76
C ALA A 223 7.38 -17.55 -22.47
N ARG A 224 8.32 -17.46 -23.42
CA ARG A 224 8.99 -18.62 -24.02
C ARG A 224 9.96 -19.35 -23.08
N GLY A 225 10.34 -18.73 -21.96
CA GLY A 225 11.37 -19.24 -21.05
C GLY A 225 12.80 -19.09 -21.57
N VAL A 226 13.03 -18.17 -22.52
CA VAL A 226 14.36 -17.90 -23.09
C VAL A 226 15.19 -17.01 -22.16
N ALA A 227 14.54 -16.10 -21.44
CA ALA A 227 15.19 -15.28 -20.42
C ALA A 227 15.59 -16.15 -19.22
N ARG A 228 16.85 -16.61 -19.22
CA ARG A 228 17.45 -17.32 -18.08
C ARG A 228 17.93 -16.32 -17.04
N GLN A 229 17.65 -16.62 -15.78
CA GLN A 229 18.35 -15.99 -14.66
C GLN A 229 19.64 -16.75 -14.44
N ASP A 230 20.78 -16.16 -14.79
CA ASP A 230 22.03 -16.59 -14.16
C ASP A 230 22.03 -16.04 -12.72
N PRO A 231 22.26 -16.88 -11.69
CA PRO A 231 22.50 -16.34 -10.36
C PRO A 231 23.71 -15.39 -10.43
N PRO A 232 23.76 -14.33 -9.61
CA PRO A 232 24.93 -13.45 -9.59
C PRO A 232 26.18 -14.32 -9.38
N ILE A 233 27.14 -14.21 -10.30
CA ILE A 233 28.42 -14.93 -10.21
C ILE A 233 29.07 -14.52 -8.88
N THR A 234 29.08 -15.44 -7.91
CA THR A 234 29.79 -15.27 -6.66
C THR A 234 31.29 -15.42 -6.94
N SER A 235 31.98 -14.34 -7.29
CA SER A 235 33.44 -14.33 -7.25
C SER A 235 33.87 -14.40 -5.78
N GLN A 236 34.30 -15.60 -5.35
CA GLN A 236 35.01 -15.90 -4.12
C GLN A 236 34.26 -15.69 -2.80
N GLY A 237 33.58 -16.74 -2.32
CA GLY A 237 33.71 -17.23 -0.94
C GLY A 237 33.26 -16.34 0.24
N VAL A 238 32.71 -15.16 -0.01
CA VAL A 238 32.09 -14.31 1.00
C VAL A 238 30.67 -14.04 0.51
N LEU A 239 29.69 -14.29 1.38
CA LEU A 239 28.33 -13.79 1.23
C LEU A 239 28.39 -12.27 1.15
N LEU A 240 28.60 -11.72 -0.06
CA LEU A 240 28.05 -10.44 -0.43
C LEU A 240 26.54 -10.64 -0.45
N MET A 241 25.94 -10.63 0.75
CA MET A 241 24.56 -10.18 0.91
C MET A 241 24.42 -8.98 -0.03
N PRO A 242 23.48 -8.99 -1.00
CA PRO A 242 23.26 -7.82 -1.83
C PRO A 242 23.14 -6.67 -0.85
N ALA A 243 24.10 -5.73 -0.95
CA ALA A 243 24.27 -4.64 0.02
C ALA A 243 22.86 -4.18 0.35
N ARG A 244 22.44 -4.39 1.62
CA ARG A 244 21.08 -4.16 2.11
C ARG A 244 20.53 -3.05 1.25
N ARG A 245 19.61 -3.36 0.31
CA ARG A 245 19.00 -2.31 -0.51
C ARG A 245 18.70 -1.24 0.52
N ARG A 246 19.37 -0.07 0.42
CA ARG A 246 19.03 1.05 1.29
C ARG A 246 17.52 1.06 1.28
N ARG A 247 16.88 1.19 2.43
CA ARG A 247 15.45 1.47 2.51
C ARG A 247 15.24 2.76 1.72
N VAL A 248 15.19 2.62 0.39
CA VAL A 248 14.69 3.61 -0.54
C VAL A 248 13.23 3.61 -0.15
N PRO A 249 12.70 4.75 0.28
CA PRO A 249 11.28 4.88 0.55
C PRO A 249 10.55 4.24 -0.63
N THR A 250 9.67 3.29 -0.31
CA THR A 250 8.58 2.93 -1.23
C THR A 250 8.05 4.27 -1.75
N SER A 251 8.13 4.48 -3.06
CA SER A 251 7.49 5.66 -3.64
C SER A 251 6.08 5.71 -3.09
N ALA A 252 5.70 6.85 -2.51
CA ALA A 252 4.33 7.11 -2.13
C ALA A 252 3.49 7.17 -3.41
N TRP A 253 3.01 6.01 -3.84
CA TRP A 253 1.99 5.82 -4.86
C TRP A 253 1.03 4.74 -4.40
#